data_AF-A0A1Q4F2Q8-F1
#
_entry.id   AF-A0A1Q4F2Q8-F1
#
_cell.length_a   1.000
_cell.length_b   1.000
_cell.length_c   1.000
_cell.angle_alpha   90.00
_cell.angle_beta   90.00
_cell.angle_gamma   90.00
#
_symmetry.space_group_name_H-M   'P 1'
#
loop_
_entity.id
_entity.type
_entity.pdbx_description
1 polymer ?
#
loop_
_entity_poly.entity_id
_entity_poly.type
_entity_poly.pdbx_seq_one_letter_code
_entity_poly.pdbx_strand_id
1 'polypeptide(L)'
;MTSKPFILLPLILTVTLVSCNRATPTGFWKNYKTNFLVKNISDQGPYGGYRAVYWKSEKSLTFDTKDILDFAAKNGWTLTDSSEFDQNQTIKWTYGNREIFPLSHTGFNDTIKSISTYKYFPRWFGGQLKLYKFKTGWVTIEPGTDNSIEENGFVILNQDKSELAVYHLWGE
;
A
#
# COMPACT_ATOMS: atom_id res chain seq x y z
N MET A 1 13.27 -41.56 58.76
CA MET A 1 13.66 -40.49 57.83
C MET A 1 13.36 -40.97 56.42
N THR A 2 12.23 -40.55 55.85
CA THR A 2 11.75 -41.00 54.53
C THR A 2 11.91 -39.85 53.53
N SER A 3 12.84 -40.02 52.60
CA SER A 3 13.15 -39.09 51.52
C SER A 3 12.15 -39.24 50.37
N LYS A 4 11.53 -38.13 49.94
CA LYS A 4 10.93 -38.03 48.61
C LYS A 4 12.00 -37.58 47.61
N PRO A 5 11.96 -38.08 46.37
CA PRO A 5 12.38 -37.27 45.24
C PRO A 5 11.16 -36.93 44.37
N PHE A 6 10.94 -35.63 44.25
CA PHE A 6 10.15 -34.98 43.20
C PHE A 6 10.71 -35.42 41.83
N ILE A 7 9.88 -36.06 40.99
CA ILE A 7 10.20 -36.25 39.58
C ILE A 7 9.70 -35.00 38.84
N LEU A 8 10.65 -34.13 38.48
CA LEU A 8 10.44 -32.99 37.59
C LEU A 8 10.13 -33.50 36.18
N LEU A 9 8.99 -33.11 35.63
CA LEU A 9 8.63 -33.31 34.22
C LEU A 9 8.96 -32.00 33.46
N PRO A 10 9.94 -31.93 32.56
CA PRO A 10 10.04 -30.80 31.66
C PRO A 10 9.15 -31.06 30.44
N LEU A 11 7.95 -30.49 30.45
CA LEU A 11 7.11 -30.34 29.26
C LEU A 11 7.76 -29.26 28.37
N ILE A 12 8.57 -29.69 27.41
CA ILE A 12 9.18 -28.81 26.40
C ILE A 12 8.06 -28.32 25.48
N LEU A 13 7.55 -27.13 25.78
CA LEU A 13 6.60 -26.39 24.96
C LEU A 13 7.37 -25.83 23.75
N THR A 14 7.47 -26.60 22.67
CA THR A 14 7.88 -26.08 21.36
C THR A 14 6.78 -25.17 20.82
N VAL A 15 6.76 -23.92 21.30
CA VAL A 15 6.05 -22.83 20.62
C VAL A 15 6.86 -22.54 19.37
N THR A 16 6.53 -23.19 18.27
CA THR A 16 6.91 -22.70 16.95
C THR A 16 6.17 -21.38 16.75
N LEU A 17 6.82 -20.29 17.17
CA LEU A 17 6.48 -18.94 16.76
C LEU A 17 6.71 -18.86 15.25
N VAL A 18 5.77 -19.40 14.47
CA VAL A 18 5.52 -18.88 13.13
C VAL A 18 4.85 -17.52 13.39
N SER A 19 5.67 -16.55 13.80
CA SER A 19 5.28 -15.16 13.83
C SER A 19 4.81 -14.85 12.42
N CYS A 20 3.51 -14.83 12.24
CA CYS A 20 2.87 -14.41 11.02
C CYS A 20 3.31 -12.94 10.88
N ASN A 21 4.32 -12.73 10.03
CA ASN A 21 5.03 -11.47 9.87
C ASN A 21 4.17 -10.47 9.09
N ARG A 22 2.91 -10.26 9.52
CA ARG A 22 2.11 -9.10 9.15
C ARG A 22 2.68 -7.89 9.90
N ALA A 23 3.95 -7.61 9.65
CA ALA A 23 4.52 -6.29 9.79
C ALA A 23 3.55 -5.30 9.16
N THR A 24 3.36 -4.14 9.79
CA THR A 24 2.39 -3.08 9.43
C THR A 24 2.06 -3.07 7.93
N PRO A 25 0.77 -2.99 7.54
CA PRO A 25 0.37 -3.03 6.14
C PRO A 25 1.26 -2.09 5.30
N THR A 26 1.82 -2.61 4.21
CA THR A 26 2.62 -1.80 3.25
C THR A 26 3.93 -1.27 3.87
N GLY A 27 4.40 -1.86 4.98
CA GLY A 27 5.67 -1.57 5.69
C GLY A 27 6.89 -1.63 4.79
N PHE A 28 6.97 -2.72 4.06
CA PHE A 28 8.11 -3.13 3.26
C PHE A 28 8.47 -2.13 2.16
N TRP A 29 7.49 -1.37 1.65
CA TRP A 29 7.73 -0.38 0.60
C TRP A 29 8.77 0.65 0.99
N LYS A 30 8.88 1.03 2.27
CA LYS A 30 9.91 1.98 2.73
C LYS A 30 11.34 1.53 2.41
N ASN A 31 11.56 0.23 2.20
CA ASN A 31 12.86 -0.36 1.90
C ASN A 31 13.11 -0.50 0.38
N TYR A 32 12.12 -0.20 -0.47
CA TYR A 32 12.27 -0.18 -1.91
C TYR A 32 13.09 1.05 -2.32
N LYS A 33 14.22 0.84 -3.00
CA LYS A 33 15.13 1.88 -3.53
C LYS A 33 15.21 3.14 -2.65
N THR A 34 15.60 2.96 -1.40
CA THR A 34 15.57 3.96 -0.33
C THR A 34 16.26 5.28 -0.68
N ASN A 35 17.28 5.24 -1.52
CA ASN A 35 18.03 6.40 -1.98
C ASN A 35 17.20 7.37 -2.85
N PHE A 36 16.04 6.96 -3.36
CA PHE A 36 15.12 7.82 -4.12
C PHE A 36 13.85 8.20 -3.33
N LEU A 37 13.73 7.77 -2.07
CA LEU A 37 12.54 8.01 -1.25
C LEU A 37 12.43 9.49 -0.88
N VAL A 38 11.30 10.12 -1.23
CA VAL A 38 11.05 11.55 -0.98
C VAL A 38 9.99 11.76 0.10
N LYS A 39 8.87 11.03 0.03
CA LYS A 39 7.78 11.12 1.01
C LYS A 39 7.27 9.74 1.39
N ASN A 40 6.83 9.64 2.63
CA ASN A 40 6.22 8.45 3.20
C ASN A 40 5.25 8.89 4.29
N ILE A 41 3.98 8.96 3.92
CA ILE A 41 2.87 9.34 4.80
C ILE A 41 2.19 8.05 5.24
N SER A 42 1.90 7.94 6.52
CA SER A 42 1.14 6.81 7.03
C SER A 42 0.38 7.20 8.28
N ASP A 43 -0.85 6.70 8.37
CA ASP A 43 -1.63 6.66 9.60
C ASP A 43 -2.02 5.21 9.87
N GLN A 44 -1.99 4.82 11.13
CA GLN A 44 -2.27 3.47 11.61
C GLN A 44 -3.26 3.61 12.77
N GLY A 45 -4.54 3.69 12.43
CA GLY A 45 -5.62 3.76 13.39
C GLY A 45 -6.03 2.38 13.90
N PRO A 46 -6.82 2.33 14.99
CA PRO A 46 -7.32 1.08 15.56
C PRO A 46 -8.27 0.31 14.63
N TYR A 47 -8.93 1.00 13.70
CA TYR A 47 -9.94 0.42 12.80
C TYR A 47 -9.48 0.33 11.34
N GLY A 48 -8.28 0.81 11.04
CA GLY A 48 -7.82 0.94 9.66
C GLY A 48 -6.69 1.94 9.56
N GLY A 49 -6.24 2.17 8.34
CA GLY A 49 -5.19 3.14 8.10
C GLY A 49 -4.87 3.27 6.64
N TYR A 50 -3.91 4.15 6.38
CA TYR A 50 -3.45 4.38 5.02
C TYR A 50 -1.94 4.55 4.98
N ARG A 51 -1.41 4.37 3.77
CA ARG A 51 -0.03 4.69 3.45
C ARG A 51 0.04 5.25 2.04
N ALA A 52 0.85 6.30 1.89
CA ALA A 52 1.22 6.86 0.61
C ALA A 52 2.74 7.06 0.61
N VAL A 53 3.45 6.49 -0.37
CA VAL A 53 4.90 6.56 -0.47
C VAL A 53 5.29 7.06 -1.86
N TYR A 54 6.33 7.89 -1.94
CA TYR A 54 6.75 8.55 -3.17
C TYR A 54 8.26 8.53 -3.32
N TRP A 55 8.69 8.17 -4.52
CA TRP A 55 10.08 8.20 -4.94
C TRP A 55 10.25 9.05 -6.19
N LYS A 56 11.40 9.72 -6.27
CA LYS A 56 11.81 10.52 -7.41
C LYS A 56 13.28 10.30 -7.71
N SER A 57 13.58 10.19 -8.99
CA SER A 57 14.93 10.20 -9.53
C SER A 57 15.07 11.32 -10.54
N GLU A 58 16.24 11.94 -10.60
CA GLU A 58 16.59 12.89 -11.67
C GLU A 58 16.95 12.18 -12.99
N LYS A 59 17.03 10.83 -12.98
CA LYS A 59 17.32 10.01 -14.16
C LYS A 59 16.06 9.29 -14.64
N SER A 60 15.74 9.43 -15.92
CA SER A 60 14.74 8.60 -16.60
C SER A 60 15.08 7.11 -16.52
N LEU A 61 14.07 6.25 -16.58
CA LEU A 61 14.19 4.79 -16.55
C LEU A 61 14.79 4.23 -15.26
N THR A 62 14.72 4.99 -14.16
CA THR A 62 15.23 4.54 -12.85
C THR A 62 14.35 3.46 -12.22
N PHE A 63 13.03 3.57 -12.40
CA PHE A 63 12.06 2.66 -11.83
C PHE A 63 11.62 1.64 -12.86
N ASP A 64 12.24 0.46 -12.82
CA ASP A 64 11.88 -0.62 -13.73
C ASP A 64 10.57 -1.29 -13.31
N THR A 65 9.70 -1.51 -14.29
CA THR A 65 8.38 -2.10 -14.06
C THR A 65 8.47 -3.52 -13.50
N LYS A 66 9.37 -4.34 -14.04
CA LYS A 66 9.51 -5.73 -13.60
C LYS A 66 10.00 -5.78 -12.16
N ASP A 67 11.00 -4.96 -11.82
CA ASP A 67 11.51 -4.82 -10.45
C ASP A 67 10.42 -4.42 -9.45
N ILE A 68 9.57 -3.45 -9.80
CA ILE A 68 8.42 -3.03 -8.97
C ILE A 68 7.46 -4.20 -8.72
N LEU A 69 7.06 -4.91 -9.78
CA LEU A 69 6.09 -5.99 -9.70
C LEU A 69 6.65 -7.20 -8.93
N ASP A 70 7.92 -7.55 -9.16
CA ASP A 70 8.61 -8.62 -8.42
C ASP A 70 8.73 -8.26 -6.93
N PHE A 71 9.06 -7.00 -6.63
CA PHE A 71 9.13 -6.52 -5.25
C PHE A 71 7.77 -6.58 -4.55
N ALA A 72 6.70 -6.17 -5.22
CA ALA A 72 5.35 -6.29 -4.70
C ALA A 72 4.97 -7.76 -4.44
N ALA A 73 5.17 -8.64 -5.43
CA ALA A 73 4.87 -10.07 -5.34
C ALA A 73 5.64 -10.76 -4.21
N LYS A 74 6.94 -10.47 -4.07
CA LYS A 74 7.79 -11.00 -2.99
C LYS A 74 7.26 -10.63 -1.59
N ASN A 75 6.53 -9.52 -1.47
CA ASN A 75 5.95 -9.05 -0.22
C ASN A 75 4.45 -9.36 -0.11
N GLY A 76 3.93 -10.30 -0.90
CA GLY A 76 2.57 -10.81 -0.78
C GLY A 76 1.51 -9.97 -1.48
N TRP A 77 1.88 -9.00 -2.31
CA TRP A 77 0.94 -8.27 -3.15
C TRP A 77 0.73 -9.00 -4.48
N THR A 78 -0.52 -9.31 -4.81
CA THR A 78 -0.88 -9.96 -6.07
C THR A 78 -1.44 -8.94 -7.05
N LEU A 79 -0.79 -8.77 -8.20
CA LEU A 79 -1.28 -7.89 -9.27
C LEU A 79 -2.63 -8.41 -9.78
N THR A 80 -3.63 -7.53 -9.84
CA THR A 80 -4.97 -7.85 -10.38
C THR A 80 -5.21 -7.22 -11.73
N ASP A 81 -4.76 -5.97 -11.90
CA ASP A 81 -5.06 -5.19 -13.09
C ASP A 81 -4.00 -4.11 -13.32
N SER A 82 -3.97 -3.56 -14.54
CA SER A 82 -3.21 -2.37 -14.86
C SER A 82 -3.97 -1.47 -15.83
N SER A 83 -3.81 -0.16 -15.69
CA SER A 83 -4.49 0.82 -16.54
C SER A 83 -3.54 1.95 -16.91
N GLU A 84 -3.81 2.62 -18.02
CA GLU A 84 -3.08 3.82 -18.44
C GLU A 84 -4.01 5.01 -18.41
N PHE A 85 -3.48 6.15 -17.97
CA PHE A 85 -4.19 7.41 -17.89
C PHE A 85 -3.38 8.48 -18.60
N ASP A 86 -4.02 9.24 -19.47
CA ASP A 86 -3.40 10.38 -20.13
C ASP A 86 -3.38 11.62 -19.21
N GLN A 87 -2.70 12.66 -19.67
CA GLN A 87 -2.64 13.92 -18.94
C GLN A 87 -4.03 14.56 -18.76
N ASN A 88 -4.94 14.44 -19.73
CA ASN A 88 -6.28 15.04 -19.66
C ASN A 88 -7.16 14.38 -18.59
N GLN A 89 -6.91 13.11 -18.28
CA GLN A 89 -7.54 12.38 -17.19
C GLN A 89 -6.91 12.78 -15.85
N THR A 90 -5.58 12.77 -15.73
CA THR A 90 -4.90 12.95 -14.44
C THR A 90 -4.96 14.38 -13.89
N ILE A 91 -5.06 15.40 -14.78
CA ILE A 91 -5.29 16.79 -14.34
C ILE A 91 -6.65 16.98 -13.66
N LYS A 92 -7.62 16.09 -13.93
CA LYS A 92 -8.95 16.15 -13.29
C LYS A 92 -8.93 15.57 -11.89
N TRP A 93 -7.88 14.84 -11.50
CA TRP A 93 -7.75 14.25 -10.17
C TRP A 93 -7.34 15.30 -9.14
N THR A 94 -8.31 16.15 -8.79
CA THR A 94 -8.15 17.23 -7.83
C THR A 94 -9.30 17.26 -6.84
N TYR A 95 -9.01 17.55 -5.58
CA TYR A 95 -10.02 17.73 -4.52
C TYR A 95 -9.60 18.90 -3.62
N GLY A 96 -10.49 19.89 -3.45
CA GLY A 96 -10.18 21.09 -2.65
C GLY A 96 -8.95 21.86 -3.16
N ASN A 97 -8.80 22.01 -4.47
CA ASN A 97 -7.65 22.64 -5.15
C ASN A 97 -6.29 21.96 -4.89
N ARG A 98 -6.29 20.65 -4.58
CA ARG A 98 -5.09 19.85 -4.41
C ARG A 98 -5.11 18.65 -5.34
N GLU A 99 -3.94 18.30 -5.87
CA GLU A 99 -3.78 17.06 -6.65
C GLU A 99 -3.88 15.85 -5.73
N ILE A 100 -4.70 14.88 -6.12
CA ILE A 100 -4.96 13.67 -5.34
C ILE A 100 -4.86 12.43 -6.21
N PHE A 101 -4.57 11.30 -5.58
CA PHE A 101 -4.84 9.98 -6.15
C PHE A 101 -6.23 9.56 -5.66
N PRO A 102 -7.19 9.24 -6.55
CA PRO A 102 -8.58 9.12 -6.17
C PRO A 102 -8.91 7.75 -5.57
N LEU A 103 -8.35 7.49 -4.40
CA LEU A 103 -8.58 6.32 -3.57
C LEU A 103 -9.42 6.69 -2.35
N SER A 104 -10.48 5.92 -2.09
CA SER A 104 -11.31 6.04 -0.90
C SER A 104 -11.74 4.65 -0.40
N HIS A 105 -12.57 4.62 0.65
CA HIS A 105 -13.15 3.38 1.16
C HIS A 105 -14.15 2.71 0.20
N THR A 106 -14.52 3.38 -0.89
CA THR A 106 -15.28 2.77 -2.01
C THR A 106 -14.36 2.29 -3.14
N GLY A 107 -13.05 2.23 -2.91
CA GLY A 107 -12.04 1.85 -3.88
C GLY A 107 -11.49 3.01 -4.71
N PHE A 108 -10.66 2.68 -5.70
CA PHE A 108 -10.16 3.63 -6.69
C PHE A 108 -11.27 4.00 -7.68
N ASN A 109 -11.44 5.30 -7.96
CA ASN A 109 -12.37 5.78 -8.98
C ASN A 109 -11.78 6.99 -9.70
N ASP A 110 -11.55 6.88 -11.01
CA ASP A 110 -10.95 7.94 -11.81
C ASP A 110 -11.89 9.15 -12.04
N THR A 111 -13.16 9.03 -11.67
CA THR A 111 -14.14 10.11 -11.62
C THR A 111 -14.23 10.69 -10.21
N ILE A 112 -13.81 11.94 -10.05
CA ILE A 112 -13.76 12.59 -8.74
C ILE A 112 -15.16 12.85 -8.19
N LYS A 113 -15.40 12.35 -6.99
CA LYS A 113 -16.59 12.60 -6.17
C LYS A 113 -16.24 13.51 -4.99
N SER A 114 -17.24 14.04 -4.29
CA SER A 114 -17.03 14.78 -3.04
C SER A 114 -16.77 13.83 -1.86
N ILE A 115 -15.59 13.20 -1.83
CA ILE A 115 -15.19 12.23 -0.81
C ILE A 115 -14.01 12.77 0.00
N SER A 116 -14.17 12.84 1.32
CA SER A 116 -13.16 13.43 2.22
C SER A 116 -11.89 12.59 2.34
N THR A 117 -11.95 11.28 2.12
CA THR A 117 -10.81 10.34 2.18
C THR A 117 -9.71 10.70 1.17
N TYR A 118 -10.04 11.36 0.05
CA TYR A 118 -9.04 11.80 -0.94
C TYR A 118 -7.96 12.71 -0.36
N LYS A 119 -8.25 13.42 0.74
CA LYS A 119 -7.26 14.29 1.41
C LYS A 119 -6.03 13.52 1.95
N TYR A 120 -6.14 12.21 2.13
CA TYR A 120 -5.07 11.35 2.63
C TYR A 120 -4.12 10.86 1.54
N PHE A 121 -4.51 10.98 0.27
CA PHE A 121 -3.80 10.43 -0.88
C PHE A 121 -3.37 11.54 -1.84
N PRO A 122 -2.32 12.31 -1.50
CA PRO A 122 -1.79 13.31 -2.43
C PRO A 122 -1.24 12.62 -3.68
N ARG A 123 -1.45 13.23 -4.85
CA ARG A 123 -0.74 12.84 -6.08
C ARG A 123 0.46 13.77 -6.25
N TRP A 124 1.68 13.21 -6.23
CA TRP A 124 2.92 14.00 -6.29
C TRP A 124 3.39 14.38 -7.69
N PHE A 125 2.87 13.70 -8.72
CA PHE A 125 3.23 13.93 -10.10
C PHE A 125 2.03 13.65 -11.02
N GLY A 126 2.00 14.31 -12.18
CA GLY A 126 0.91 14.23 -13.16
C GLY A 126 1.39 13.80 -14.53
N GLY A 127 0.58 14.08 -15.56
CA GLY A 127 0.88 13.67 -16.93
C GLY A 127 0.36 12.28 -17.24
N GLN A 128 1.01 11.59 -18.18
CA GLN A 128 0.67 10.21 -18.52
C GLN A 128 1.18 9.25 -17.43
N LEU A 129 0.29 8.41 -16.92
CA LEU A 129 0.55 7.49 -15.81
C LEU A 129 0.20 6.06 -16.17
N LYS A 130 1.01 5.12 -15.71
CA LYS A 130 0.67 3.71 -15.61
C LYS A 130 0.25 3.40 -14.17
N LEU A 131 -0.94 2.84 -14.00
CA LEU A 131 -1.46 2.35 -12.73
C LEU A 131 -1.40 0.82 -12.69
N TYR A 132 -0.95 0.28 -11.56
CA TYR A 132 -1.03 -1.14 -11.22
C TYR A 132 -1.87 -1.30 -9.96
N LYS A 133 -2.79 -2.26 -9.98
CA LYS A 133 -3.71 -2.55 -8.88
C LYS A 133 -3.39 -3.91 -8.27
N PHE A 134 -3.49 -3.99 -6.95
CA PHE A 134 -3.04 -5.17 -6.20
C PHE A 134 -4.07 -5.57 -5.14
N LYS A 135 -4.20 -6.89 -4.97
CA LYS A 135 -4.65 -7.48 -3.71
C LYS A 135 -3.49 -7.56 -2.75
N THR A 136 -3.68 -7.07 -1.53
CA THR A 136 -2.59 -6.93 -0.54
C THR A 136 -2.65 -7.94 0.60
N GLY A 137 -3.70 -8.75 0.65
CA GLY A 137 -4.04 -9.61 1.79
C GLY A 137 -4.70 -8.87 2.97
N TRP A 138 -4.91 -7.56 2.83
CA TRP A 138 -5.74 -6.72 3.69
C TRP A 138 -6.98 -6.29 2.93
N VAL A 139 -8.04 -5.92 3.66
CA VAL A 139 -9.28 -5.42 3.09
C VAL A 139 -9.51 -3.97 3.50
N THR A 140 -10.15 -3.21 2.63
CA THR A 140 -10.82 -1.95 2.98
C THR A 140 -12.29 -2.24 3.21
N ILE A 141 -12.90 -1.62 4.21
CA ILE A 141 -14.33 -1.74 4.48
C ILE A 141 -14.97 -0.38 4.20
N GLU A 142 -16.06 -0.36 3.46
CA GLU A 142 -16.84 0.86 3.26
C GLU A 142 -17.60 1.21 4.56
N PRO A 143 -17.42 2.42 5.12
CA PRO A 143 -17.97 2.78 6.42
C PRO A 143 -19.47 2.56 6.56
N GLY A 144 -19.87 1.92 7.66
CA GLY A 144 -21.28 1.60 7.94
C GLY A 144 -21.89 0.53 7.03
N THR A 145 -21.06 -0.26 6.33
CA THR A 145 -21.50 -1.40 5.50
C THR A 145 -20.63 -2.63 5.77
N ASP A 146 -21.03 -3.78 5.24
CA ASP A 146 -20.22 -5.00 5.20
C ASP A 146 -19.46 -5.17 3.87
N ASN A 147 -19.44 -4.13 3.03
CA ASN A 147 -18.79 -4.17 1.72
C ASN A 147 -17.27 -4.14 1.92
N SER A 148 -16.62 -5.26 1.60
CA SER A 148 -15.16 -5.38 1.65
C SER A 148 -14.54 -5.27 0.27
N ILE A 149 -13.41 -4.59 0.20
CA ILE A 149 -12.63 -4.35 -1.03
C ILE A 149 -11.23 -4.91 -0.82
N GLU A 150 -10.89 -5.92 -1.62
CA GLU A 150 -9.58 -6.57 -1.60
C GLU A 150 -8.56 -5.89 -2.53
N GLU A 151 -9.02 -5.19 -3.57
CA GLU A 151 -8.18 -4.38 -4.45
C GLU A 151 -7.95 -3.01 -3.81
N ASN A 152 -6.94 -2.93 -2.95
CA ASN A 152 -6.69 -1.76 -2.12
C ASN A 152 -5.23 -1.29 -2.12
N GLY A 153 -4.34 -1.99 -2.84
CA GLY A 153 -2.96 -1.57 -3.08
C GLY A 153 -2.80 -1.04 -4.50
N PHE A 154 -2.12 0.10 -4.64
CA PHE A 154 -1.95 0.77 -5.92
C PHE A 154 -0.53 1.26 -6.09
N VAL A 155 -0.03 1.17 -7.33
CA VAL A 155 1.25 1.75 -7.73
C VAL A 155 1.05 2.58 -8.99
N ILE A 156 1.49 3.83 -8.99
CA ILE A 156 1.55 4.68 -10.18
C ILE A 156 2.99 4.95 -10.58
N LEU A 157 3.22 4.95 -11.89
CA LEU A 157 4.52 5.22 -12.52
C LEU A 157 4.32 6.25 -13.63
N ASN A 158 5.17 7.27 -13.69
CA ASN A 158 5.14 8.23 -14.80
C ASN A 158 5.75 7.64 -16.08
N GLN A 159 5.49 8.28 -17.21
CA GLN A 159 5.87 7.77 -18.54
C GLN A 159 7.38 7.51 -18.71
N ASP A 160 8.24 8.39 -18.19
CA ASP A 160 9.70 8.27 -18.28
C ASP A 160 10.30 7.38 -17.17
N LYS A 161 9.47 6.88 -16.26
CA LYS A 161 9.84 6.04 -15.12
C LYS A 161 10.87 6.69 -14.19
N SER A 162 10.80 8.01 -14.02
CA SER A 162 11.60 8.79 -13.06
C SER A 162 10.86 9.05 -11.75
N GLU A 163 9.55 8.79 -11.69
CA GLU A 163 8.70 8.99 -10.50
C GLU A 163 7.77 7.80 -10.26
N LEU A 164 7.68 7.39 -9.00
CA LEU A 164 6.90 6.25 -8.53
C LEU A 164 6.13 6.66 -7.28
N ALA A 165 4.86 6.28 -7.19
CA ALA A 165 4.12 6.37 -5.93
C ALA A 165 3.32 5.11 -5.65
N VAL A 166 3.20 4.78 -4.36
CA VAL A 166 2.46 3.64 -3.82
C VAL A 166 1.38 4.16 -2.90
N TYR A 167 0.16 3.67 -3.06
CA TYR A 167 -0.97 3.97 -2.18
C TYR A 167 -1.58 2.68 -1.63
N HIS A 168 -1.98 2.72 -0.37
CA HIS A 168 -2.68 1.62 0.28
C HIS A 168 -3.67 2.15 1.29
N LEU A 169 -4.88 1.60 1.28
CA LEU A 169 -5.93 1.83 2.26
C LEU A 169 -6.36 0.47 2.83
N TRP A 170 -6.65 0.39 4.12
CA TRP A 170 -7.19 -0.81 4.74
C TRP A 170 -8.03 -0.45 5.95
N GLY A 171 -8.88 -1.38 6.35
CA GLY A 171 -9.86 -1.17 7.40
C GLY A 171 -10.97 -0.20 7.00
N GLU A 172 -11.68 0.29 8.01
CA GLU A 172 -12.79 1.25 7.90
C GLU A 172 -12.34 2.70 8.01
#